data_AF-A0A5B1BJN8-F1
#
_entry.id   AF-A0A5B1BJN8-F1
#
_cell.length_a   1.000
_cell.length_b   1.000
_cell.length_c   1.000
_cell.angle_alpha   90.00
_cell.angle_beta   90.00
_cell.angle_gamma   90.00
#
_symmetry.space_group_name_H-M   'P 1'
#
loop_
_entity.id
_entity.type
_entity.pdbx_description
1 polymer ?
#
loop_
_entity_poly.entity_id
_entity_poly.type
_entity_poly.pdbx_seq_one_letter_code
_entity_poly.pdbx_strand_id
1 'polypeptide(L)'
;MKKPHNIRITTLFVFLFVFFLGYTQGKVYKSQLETVYLNDTKEIVYKNTFSNYNQSLIASKKIDFRKEIKIAKKENEYLLFSSNKSTIKLIIPSYLVTIRKAANRSTNPKAFEIFLKNNLPQLGHQFILDNNLEELYFISRKDTFNGKINALPSFL
;
A
#
# COMPACT_ATOMS: atom_id res chain seq x y z
N MET A 1 20.51 -87.63 2.03
CA MET A 1 21.13 -86.83 0.95
C MET A 1 20.18 -86.81 -0.26
N LYS A 2 19.93 -85.61 -0.79
CA LYS A 2 19.47 -85.25 -2.16
C LYS A 2 18.05 -85.68 -2.64
N LYS A 3 17.16 -84.66 -2.68
CA LYS A 3 16.23 -84.17 -3.73
C LYS A 3 16.14 -85.00 -5.04
N PRO A 4 15.07 -84.92 -5.89
CA PRO A 4 14.09 -83.80 -6.05
C PRO A 4 12.64 -84.21 -6.43
N HIS A 5 11.67 -83.28 -6.37
CA HIS A 5 10.79 -83.07 -7.53
C HIS A 5 10.04 -81.73 -7.43
N ASN A 6 10.15 -80.96 -8.51
CA ASN A 6 9.34 -79.79 -8.76
C ASN A 6 7.95 -80.25 -9.21
N ILE A 7 6.87 -79.71 -8.63
CA ILE A 7 5.60 -79.61 -9.34
C ILE A 7 5.07 -78.20 -9.15
N ARG A 8 4.89 -77.54 -10.29
CA ARG A 8 4.25 -76.23 -10.47
C ARG A 8 2.72 -76.43 -10.49
N ILE A 9 2.04 -75.29 -10.36
CA ILE A 9 0.68 -74.97 -10.85
C ILE A 9 -0.46 -75.21 -9.85
N THR A 10 -1.00 -74.08 -9.35
CA THR A 10 -2.44 -73.72 -9.25
C THR A 10 -2.50 -72.37 -8.51
N THR A 11 -2.26 -71.24 -9.17
CA THR A 11 -3.30 -70.35 -9.75
C THR A 11 -4.63 -70.40 -9.00
N LEU A 12 -4.78 -69.55 -7.99
CA LEU A 12 -6.08 -69.04 -7.57
C LEU A 12 -6.05 -67.51 -7.59
N PHE A 13 -6.84 -66.97 -8.51
CA PHE A 13 -7.13 -65.56 -8.69
C PHE A 13 -7.90 -65.02 -7.48
N VAL A 14 -7.36 -64.02 -6.79
CA VAL A 14 -8.16 -63.10 -5.97
C VAL A 14 -8.03 -61.71 -6.56
N PHE A 15 -9.05 -61.34 -7.33
CA PHE A 15 -9.30 -60.01 -7.84
C PHE A 15 -9.64 -59.11 -6.65
N LEU A 16 -8.66 -58.42 -6.07
CA LEU A 16 -8.91 -57.31 -5.15
C LEU A 16 -8.75 -56.01 -5.94
N PHE A 17 -9.84 -55.57 -6.56
CA PHE A 17 -9.95 -54.28 -7.21
C PHE A 17 -10.07 -53.20 -6.13
N VAL A 18 -8.95 -52.84 -5.51
CA VAL A 18 -8.90 -51.66 -4.63
C VAL A 18 -8.53 -50.47 -5.49
N PHE A 19 -9.55 -49.66 -5.77
CA PHE A 19 -9.41 -48.28 -6.20
C PHE A 19 -8.49 -47.53 -5.23
N PHE A 20 -7.22 -47.39 -5.59
CA PHE A 20 -6.38 -46.30 -5.12
C PHE A 20 -6.03 -45.44 -6.32
N LEU A 21 -6.99 -44.60 -6.70
CA LEU A 21 -6.75 -43.46 -7.57
C LEU A 21 -5.74 -42.53 -6.87
N GLY A 22 -4.54 -42.51 -7.44
CA GLY A 22 -3.54 -41.46 -7.48
C GLY A 22 -3.59 -40.35 -6.43
N TYR A 23 -2.70 -40.43 -5.45
CA TYR A 23 -2.09 -39.25 -4.84
C TYR A 23 -0.58 -39.31 -5.00
N THR A 24 -0.09 -39.14 -6.24
CA THR A 24 1.29 -38.70 -6.43
C THR A 24 1.33 -37.19 -6.19
N GLN A 25 1.57 -36.78 -4.94
CA GLN A 25 2.02 -35.42 -4.65
C GLN A 25 3.45 -35.29 -5.17
N GLY A 26 3.58 -35.01 -6.47
CA GLY A 26 4.84 -34.52 -7.03
C GLY A 26 5.20 -33.24 -6.30
N LYS A 27 6.30 -33.26 -5.54
CA LYS A 27 6.86 -32.05 -4.92
C LYS A 27 7.32 -31.13 -6.05
N VAL A 28 6.46 -30.18 -6.42
CA VAL A 28 6.81 -29.08 -7.32
C VAL A 28 7.69 -28.14 -6.52
N TYR A 29 9.01 -28.27 -6.67
CA TYR A 29 9.93 -27.22 -6.26
C TYR A 29 9.68 -26.02 -7.18
N LYS A 30 8.97 -25.00 -6.69
CA LYS A 30 9.00 -23.68 -7.31
C LYS A 30 10.38 -23.08 -7.05
N SER A 31 11.37 -23.43 -7.86
CA SER A 31 12.55 -22.59 -8.03
C SER A 31 12.16 -21.42 -8.93
N GLN A 32 11.56 -20.39 -8.36
CA GLN A 32 11.60 -19.05 -8.94
C GLN A 32 12.55 -18.24 -8.08
N LEU A 33 13.69 -17.92 -8.68
CA LEU A 33 14.77 -17.11 -8.14
C LEU A 33 14.20 -15.87 -7.44
N GLU A 34 14.57 -15.72 -6.17
CA GLU A 34 14.41 -14.47 -5.43
C GLU A 34 15.07 -13.36 -6.27
N THR A 35 14.30 -12.37 -6.69
CA THR A 35 14.86 -11.26 -7.46
C THR A 35 15.63 -10.36 -6.50
N VAL A 36 16.93 -10.58 -6.41
CA VAL A 36 17.84 -9.68 -5.71
C VAL A 36 18.10 -8.48 -6.62
N TYR A 37 17.53 -7.33 -6.27
CA TYR A 37 17.88 -6.06 -6.91
C TYR A 37 19.17 -5.52 -6.27
N LEU A 38 20.31 -5.77 -6.91
CA LEU A 38 21.56 -5.05 -6.64
C LEU A 38 21.72 -3.91 -7.63
N ASN A 39 21.17 -2.73 -7.30
CA ASN A 39 21.89 -1.46 -7.38
C ASN A 39 20.96 -0.30 -7.07
N ASP A 40 21.52 0.64 -6.31
CA ASP A 40 20.98 1.91 -5.86
C ASP A 40 20.72 2.87 -7.04
N THR A 41 19.92 2.43 -8.00
CA THR A 41 19.46 3.27 -9.11
C THR A 41 18.49 4.27 -8.52
N LYS A 42 18.95 5.54 -8.49
CA LYS A 42 18.13 6.70 -8.11
C LYS A 42 16.80 6.61 -8.84
N GLU A 43 15.71 6.75 -8.09
CA GLU A 43 14.36 6.75 -8.68
C GLU A 43 14.22 7.94 -9.63
N ILE A 44 13.91 7.67 -10.90
CA ILE A 44 13.68 8.69 -11.92
C ILE A 44 12.17 8.91 -11.99
N VAL A 45 11.73 10.09 -11.60
CA VAL A 45 10.32 10.48 -11.59
C VAL A 45 9.96 11.11 -12.93
N TYR A 46 9.02 10.49 -13.65
CA TYR A 46 8.52 10.96 -14.95
C TYR A 46 7.34 11.93 -14.79
N LYS A 47 6.49 11.69 -13.80
CA LYS A 47 5.33 12.52 -13.50
C LYS A 47 5.02 12.48 -12.03
N ASN A 48 4.80 13.64 -11.44
CA ASN A 48 4.39 13.76 -10.05
C ASN A 48 3.44 14.94 -9.89
N THR A 49 2.15 14.64 -9.83
CA THR A 49 1.13 15.66 -9.57
C THR A 49 0.86 15.84 -8.08
N PHE A 50 1.43 15.00 -7.20
CA PHE A 50 1.25 15.10 -5.75
C PHE A 50 1.91 16.35 -5.18
N SER A 51 3.17 16.61 -5.56
CA SER A 51 3.91 17.77 -5.09
C SER A 51 3.21 19.06 -5.47
N ASN A 52 2.80 19.18 -6.74
CA ASN A 52 2.07 20.35 -7.25
C ASN A 52 0.72 20.53 -6.54
N TYR A 53 0.03 19.43 -6.26
CA TYR A 53 -1.25 19.47 -5.55
C TYR A 53 -1.05 19.94 -4.10
N ASN A 54 -0.04 19.43 -3.39
CA ASN A 54 0.28 19.88 -2.02
C ASN A 54 0.69 21.34 -1.99
N GLN A 55 1.51 21.79 -2.94
CA GLN A 55 1.86 23.21 -3.09
C GLN A 55 0.62 24.07 -3.34
N SER A 56 -0.34 23.59 -4.16
CA SER A 56 -1.59 24.31 -4.41
C SER A 56 -2.46 24.42 -3.15
N LEU A 57 -2.56 23.32 -2.39
CA LEU A 57 -3.23 23.33 -1.08
C LEU A 57 -2.55 24.32 -0.12
N ILE A 58 -1.22 24.34 -0.08
CA ILE A 58 -0.41 25.27 0.72
C ILE A 58 -0.66 26.71 0.32
N ALA A 59 -0.58 27.03 -0.97
CA ALA A 59 -0.79 28.35 -1.51
C ALA A 59 -2.19 28.91 -1.20
N SER A 60 -3.20 28.03 -1.03
CA SER A 60 -4.55 28.45 -0.63
C SER A 60 -4.64 29.04 0.78
N LYS A 61 -3.63 28.81 1.64
CA LYS A 61 -3.52 29.21 3.06
C LYS A 61 -4.60 28.66 4.00
N LYS A 62 -5.73 28.21 3.47
CA LYS A 62 -6.86 27.61 4.19
C LYS A 62 -7.54 26.59 3.28
N ILE A 63 -7.70 25.39 3.81
CA ILE A 63 -8.36 24.28 3.11
C ILE A 63 -9.74 24.08 3.72
N ASP A 64 -10.81 24.26 2.94
CA ASP A 64 -12.15 23.76 3.31
C ASP A 64 -12.27 22.32 2.78
N PHE A 65 -11.91 21.36 3.61
CA PHE A 65 -11.90 19.96 3.18
C PHE A 65 -13.26 19.48 2.70
N ARG A 66 -14.36 19.98 3.27
CA ARG A 66 -15.71 19.55 2.87
C ARG A 66 -15.99 19.98 1.44
N LYS A 67 -15.67 21.24 1.11
CA LYS A 67 -15.82 21.79 -0.23
C LYS A 67 -14.91 21.07 -1.23
N GLU A 68 -13.61 20.98 -0.93
CA GLU A 68 -12.61 20.38 -1.83
C GLU A 68 -12.93 18.90 -2.13
N ILE A 69 -13.30 18.11 -1.11
CA ILE A 69 -13.69 16.71 -1.31
C ILE A 69 -14.95 16.61 -2.19
N LYS A 70 -15.92 17.52 -2.04
CA LYS A 70 -17.15 17.51 -2.83
C LYS A 70 -16.88 17.83 -4.31
N ILE A 71 -16.00 18.80 -4.58
CA ILE A 71 -15.59 19.18 -5.93
C ILE A 71 -14.86 18.00 -6.58
N ALA A 72 -13.82 17.49 -5.93
CA ALA A 72 -13.00 16.41 -6.48
C ALA A 72 -13.79 15.11 -6.73
N LYS A 73 -14.87 14.86 -5.98
CA LYS A 73 -15.78 13.72 -6.23
C LYS A 73 -16.60 13.88 -7.51
N LYS A 74 -16.96 15.11 -7.89
CA LYS A 74 -17.72 15.36 -9.12
C LYS A 74 -16.84 15.23 -10.35
N GLU A 75 -15.60 15.67 -10.25
CA GLU A 75 -14.66 15.72 -11.36
C GLU A 75 -13.92 14.38 -11.57
N ASN A 76 -14.06 13.42 -10.64
CA ASN A 76 -13.40 12.11 -10.68
C ASN A 76 -11.88 12.20 -10.86
N GLU A 77 -11.27 13.25 -10.30
CA GLU A 77 -9.85 13.52 -10.46
C GLU A 77 -8.97 12.60 -9.63
N TYR A 78 -7.74 12.45 -10.13
CA TYR A 78 -6.72 11.62 -9.52
C TYR A 78 -5.35 12.29 -9.59
N LEU A 79 -4.54 12.02 -8.57
CA LEU A 79 -3.12 12.32 -8.56
C LEU A 79 -2.35 11.15 -9.14
N LEU A 80 -1.34 11.45 -9.94
CA LEU A 80 -0.48 10.48 -10.58
C LEU A 80 0.97 10.71 -10.16
N PHE A 81 1.62 9.61 -9.77
CA PHE A 81 3.05 9.51 -9.59
C PHE A 81 3.52 8.38 -10.48
N SER A 82 4.46 8.66 -11.36
CA SER A 82 5.03 7.67 -12.25
C SER A 82 6.54 7.84 -12.23
N SER A 83 7.23 6.75 -11.95
CA SER A 83 8.67 6.63 -11.95
C SER A 83 9.09 5.37 -12.71
N ASN A 84 10.39 5.20 -12.90
CA ASN A 84 10.95 3.96 -13.42
C ASN A 84 10.68 2.74 -12.51
N LYS A 85 10.26 2.97 -11.26
CA LYS A 85 9.97 1.90 -10.28
C LYS A 85 8.49 1.58 -10.17
N SER A 86 7.61 2.58 -10.26
CA SER A 86 6.17 2.37 -10.07
C SER A 86 5.30 3.43 -10.71
N THR A 87 4.03 3.10 -10.94
CA THR A 87 3.00 4.10 -11.25
C THR A 87 1.86 3.98 -10.25
N ILE A 88 1.57 5.08 -9.57
CA ILE A 88 0.59 5.19 -8.49
C ILE A 88 -0.47 6.19 -8.92
N LYS A 89 -1.73 5.77 -8.80
CA LYS A 89 -2.90 6.62 -8.99
C LYS A 89 -3.65 6.74 -7.66
N LEU A 90 -3.82 7.97 -7.17
CA LEU A 90 -4.58 8.25 -5.95
C LEU A 90 -5.80 9.10 -6.27
N ILE A 91 -6.96 8.62 -5.86
CA ILE A 91 -8.22 9.36 -5.99
C ILE A 91 -8.14 10.59 -5.07
N ILE A 92 -8.26 11.81 -5.62
CA ILE A 92 -8.11 13.07 -4.87
C ILE A 92 -9.02 13.12 -3.63
N PRO A 93 -10.32 12.76 -3.72
CA PRO A 93 -11.19 12.69 -2.55
C PRO A 93 -10.63 11.85 -1.39
N SER A 94 -10.07 10.67 -1.70
CA SER A 94 -9.49 9.80 -0.69
C SER A 94 -8.22 10.40 -0.09
N TYR A 95 -7.39 11.03 -0.93
CA TYR A 95 -6.19 11.74 -0.49
C TYR A 95 -6.51 12.87 0.49
N LEU A 96 -7.46 13.75 0.13
CA LEU A 96 -7.93 14.84 0.98
C LEU A 96 -8.53 14.33 2.31
N VAL A 97 -9.30 13.25 2.27
CA VAL A 97 -9.82 12.62 3.51
C VAL A 97 -8.69 12.14 4.40
N THR A 98 -7.64 11.54 3.84
CA THR A 98 -6.46 11.08 4.57
C THR A 98 -5.70 12.25 5.20
N ILE A 99 -5.45 13.33 4.45
CA ILE A 99 -4.84 14.56 4.98
C ILE A 99 -5.66 15.11 6.14
N ARG A 100 -6.99 15.27 5.96
CA ARG A 100 -7.87 15.79 7.02
C ARG A 100 -7.82 14.93 8.29
N LYS A 101 -7.85 13.60 8.13
CA LYS A 101 -7.76 12.66 9.25
C LYS A 101 -6.42 12.76 9.97
N ALA A 102 -5.32 12.80 9.21
CA ALA A 102 -3.97 12.96 9.74
C ALA A 102 -3.88 14.27 10.54
N ALA A 103 -4.27 15.40 9.93
CA ALA A 103 -4.21 16.71 10.56
C ALA A 103 -5.07 16.77 11.83
N ASN A 104 -6.23 16.11 11.86
CA ASN A 104 -7.10 16.09 13.03
C ASN A 104 -6.55 15.21 14.17
N ARG A 105 -5.89 14.10 13.86
CA ARG A 105 -5.40 13.13 14.85
C ARG A 105 -4.01 13.44 15.37
N SER A 106 -3.19 14.14 14.59
CA SER A 106 -1.81 14.43 14.94
C SER A 106 -1.68 15.68 15.80
N THR A 107 -0.87 15.57 16.85
CA THR A 107 -0.59 16.66 17.80
C THR A 107 0.49 17.62 17.32
N ASN A 108 1.32 17.20 16.36
CA ASN A 108 2.41 17.99 15.79
C ASN A 108 2.75 17.55 14.34
N PRO A 109 3.58 18.30 13.59
CA PRO A 109 3.98 17.95 12.23
C PRO A 109 4.60 16.55 12.08
N LYS A 110 5.44 16.12 13.02
CA LYS A 110 6.09 14.81 12.97
C LYS A 110 5.09 13.65 13.07
N ALA A 111 4.10 13.77 13.97
CA ALA A 111 3.02 12.80 14.08
C ALA A 111 2.12 12.81 12.83
N PHE A 112 1.98 13.96 12.15
CA PHE A 112 1.26 14.07 10.89
C PHE A 112 1.99 13.36 9.75
N GLU A 113 3.30 13.58 9.64
CA GLU A 113 4.17 12.88 8.69
C GLU A 113 4.12 11.36 8.88
N ILE A 114 4.29 10.87 10.11
CA ILE A 114 4.21 9.43 10.41
C ILE A 114 2.85 8.87 10.01
N PHE A 115 1.75 9.58 10.32
CA PHE A 115 0.41 9.16 9.93
C PHE A 115 0.29 9.03 8.41
N LEU A 116 0.76 10.03 7.65
CA LEU A 116 0.72 10.02 6.20
C LEU A 116 1.58 8.89 5.61
N LYS A 117 2.81 8.71 6.09
CA LYS A 117 3.69 7.62 5.64
C LYS A 117 3.08 6.23 5.89
N ASN A 118 2.38 6.05 7.01
CA ASN A 118 1.71 4.78 7.31
C ASN A 118 0.47 4.52 6.45
N ASN A 119 -0.27 5.57 6.07
CA ASN A 119 -1.51 5.43 5.28
C ASN A 119 -1.28 5.57 3.77
N LEU A 120 -0.15 6.13 3.35
CA LEU A 120 0.26 6.34 1.97
C LEU A 120 1.75 5.97 1.80
N PRO A 121 2.16 4.73 2.14
CA PRO A 121 3.56 4.30 2.10
C PRO A 121 4.19 4.47 0.71
N GLN A 122 3.38 4.35 -0.34
CA GLN A 122 3.80 4.54 -1.72
C GLN A 122 4.24 5.97 -2.05
N LEU A 123 3.91 6.96 -1.21
CA LEU A 123 4.39 8.34 -1.33
C LEU A 123 5.50 8.67 -0.31
N GLY A 124 5.95 7.69 0.49
CA GLY A 124 6.87 7.92 1.60
C GLY A 124 8.18 8.60 1.20
N HIS A 125 8.75 8.21 0.05
CA HIS A 125 9.95 8.83 -0.52
C HIS A 125 9.66 10.25 -1.00
N GLN A 126 8.51 10.47 -1.67
CA GLN A 126 8.13 11.80 -2.16
C GLN A 126 7.91 12.80 -1.02
N PHE A 127 7.33 12.35 0.10
CA PHE A 127 7.16 13.19 1.28
C PHE A 127 8.48 13.71 1.85
N ILE A 128 9.56 12.94 1.73
CA ILE A 128 10.90 13.36 2.14
C ILE A 128 11.46 14.40 1.17
N LEU A 129 11.30 14.17 -0.13
CA LEU A 129 11.82 15.06 -1.18
C LEU A 129 11.11 16.43 -1.20
N ASP A 130 9.79 16.44 -1.01
CA ASP A 130 8.99 17.66 -1.10
C ASP A 130 9.25 18.65 0.05
N ASN A 131 9.64 18.13 1.22
CA ASN A 131 9.87 18.90 2.45
C ASN A 131 8.74 19.91 2.78
N ASN A 132 7.49 19.57 2.45
CA ASN A 132 6.33 20.46 2.57
C ASN A 132 5.31 20.01 3.63
N LEU A 133 5.56 18.87 4.30
CA LEU A 133 4.59 18.26 5.21
C LEU A 133 4.34 19.07 6.48
N GLU A 134 5.33 19.84 6.93
CA GLU A 134 5.16 20.73 8.07
C GLU A 134 4.17 21.85 7.75
N GLU A 135 4.35 22.53 6.62
CA GLU A 135 3.44 23.59 6.21
C GLU A 135 2.05 23.02 5.88
N LEU A 136 1.99 21.89 5.18
CA LEU A 136 0.75 21.18 4.91
C LEU A 136 0.02 20.78 6.20
N TYR A 137 0.73 20.42 7.27
CA TYR A 137 0.14 20.17 8.58
C TYR A 137 -0.54 21.42 9.12
N PHE A 138 0.17 22.55 9.20
CA PHE A 138 -0.35 23.76 9.84
C PHE A 138 -1.57 24.33 9.12
N ILE A 139 -1.58 24.35 7.78
CA ILE A 139 -2.76 24.79 7.02
C ILE A 139 -3.93 23.83 7.19
N SER A 140 -3.66 22.51 7.19
CA SER A 140 -4.70 21.49 7.25
C SER A 140 -5.34 21.46 8.62
N ARG A 141 -4.53 21.59 9.67
CA ARG A 141 -4.96 21.53 11.08
C ARG A 141 -6.04 22.57 11.37
N LYS A 142 -5.91 23.78 10.84
CA LYS A 142 -6.82 24.92 11.10
C LYS A 142 -8.31 24.62 10.87
N ASP A 143 -8.64 23.81 9.87
CA ASP A 143 -10.05 23.48 9.57
C ASP A 143 -10.55 22.18 10.24
N THR A 144 -9.68 21.49 10.98
CA THR A 144 -10.05 20.26 11.70
C THR A 144 -10.76 20.56 13.02
N PHE A 145 -11.52 19.59 13.53
CA PHE A 145 -12.20 19.72 14.81
C PHE A 145 -11.22 19.99 15.95
N ASN A 146 -10.19 19.16 16.08
CA ASN A 146 -9.18 19.34 17.13
C ASN A 146 -8.32 20.59 16.89
N GLY A 147 -8.16 21.06 15.66
CA GLY A 147 -7.52 22.35 15.39
C GLY A 147 -8.35 23.53 15.87
N LYS A 148 -9.67 23.48 15.67
CA LYS A 148 -10.60 24.50 16.15
C LYS A 148 -10.65 24.55 17.67
N ILE A 149 -10.68 23.40 18.34
CA ILE A 149 -10.61 23.31 19.81
C ILE A 149 -9.32 23.94 20.34
N ASN A 150 -8.17 23.57 19.77
CA ASN A 150 -6.87 24.06 20.21
C ASN A 150 -6.68 25.58 19.98
N ALA A 151 -7.46 26.18 19.07
CA ALA A 151 -7.41 27.60 18.76
C ALA A 151 -8.35 28.43 19.67
N LEU A 152 -9.17 27.80 20.50
CA LEU A 152 -10.00 28.51 21.46
C LEU A 152 -9.10 29.17 22.53
N PRO A 153 -9.44 30.40 22.97
CA PRO A 153 -8.73 31.01 24.08
C PRO A 153 -8.86 30.11 25.31
N SER A 154 -7.73 29.84 25.98
CA SER A 154 -7.78 29.22 27.30
C SER A 154 -8.40 30.24 28.25
N PHE A 155 -9.61 29.98 28.72
CA PHE A 155 -10.15 30.70 29.87
C PHE A 155 -9.35 30.25 31.09
N LEU A 156 -8.30 31.00 31.40
CA LEU A 156 -7.64 31.03 32.71
C LEU A 156 -8.30 32.10 33.56
#